data_AF-A0A9D7IC11-F1
#
_entry.id   AF-A0A9D7IC11-F1
#
_cell.length_a   1.000
_cell.length_b   1.000
_cell.length_c   1.000
_cell.angle_alpha   90.00
_cell.angle_beta   90.00
_cell.angle_gamma   90.00
#
_symmetry.space_group_name_H-M   'P 1'
#
loop_
_entity.id
_entity.type
_entity.pdbx_description
1 polymer ?
#
loop_
_entity_poly.entity_id
_entity_poly.type
_entity_poly.pdbx_seq_one_letter_code
_entity_poly.pdbx_strand_id
1 'polypeptide(L)' 'MCGVRECYSKGKSQVERSIYLIHLTDWVSVLLKRKQIDATEVIIINHLKGECRKYNE' A
#
# COMPACT_ATOMS: atom_id res chain seq x y z
N MET A 1 10.78 -11.61 17.03
CA MET A 1 11.52 -10.34 16.85
C MET A 1 10.60 -9.35 16.14
N CYS A 2 10.15 -8.31 16.83
CA CYS A 2 9.40 -7.21 16.21
C CYS A 2 10.41 -6.11 15.84
N GLY A 3 10.69 -5.95 14.55
CA GLY A 3 11.60 -4.91 14.05
C GLY A 3 10.83 -3.97 13.15
N VAL A 4 10.85 -2.67 13.47
CA VAL A 4 10.34 -1.62 12.58
C VAL A 4 11.38 -1.38 11.50
N ARG A 5 10.94 -1.30 10.24
CA ARG A 5 11.80 -0.95 9.09
C ARG A 5 11.23 0.27 8.40
N GLU A 6 12.06 1.29 8.23
CA GLU A 6 11.71 2.50 7.50
C GLU A 6 11.99 2.30 6.00
N CYS A 7 11.08 2.79 5.14
CA CYS A 7 11.19 2.71 3.69
C CYS A 7 11.12 4.13 3.11
N TYR A 8 12.05 4.47 2.23
CA TYR A 8 12.12 5.77 1.58
C TYR A 8 11.73 5.68 0.10
N SER A 9 10.94 6.65 -0.36
CA SER A 9 10.45 6.71 -1.73
C SER A 9 11.39 7.48 -2.67
N LYS A 10 11.49 7.05 -3.92
CA LYS A 10 12.17 7.82 -4.99
C LYS A 10 11.16 8.72 -5.71
N GLY A 11 11.57 9.94 -6.07
CA GLY A 11 10.73 10.87 -6.85
C GLY A 11 11.01 12.34 -6.51
N LYS A 12 10.89 13.21 -7.52
CA LYS A 12 11.07 14.66 -7.40
C LYS A 12 9.77 15.34 -6.93
N SER A 13 8.62 14.82 -7.36
CA SER A 13 7.30 15.32 -6.93
C SER A 13 6.67 14.45 -5.85
N GLN A 14 5.71 15.00 -5.10
CA GLN A 14 4.95 14.23 -4.10
C GLN A 14 4.19 13.07 -4.76
N VAL A 15 3.62 13.29 -5.94
CA VAL A 15 2.88 12.27 -6.70
C VAL A 15 3.80 11.12 -7.10
N GLU A 16 5.00 11.41 -7.62
CA GLU A 16 5.98 10.38 -7.97
C GLU A 16 6.39 9.54 -6.76
N ARG A 17 6.62 10.19 -5.60
CA ARG A 17 6.97 9.50 -4.36
C ARG A 17 5.83 8.58 -3.89
N SER A 18 4.59 9.04 -3.97
CA SER A 18 3.41 8.23 -3.62
C SER A 18 3.27 7.02 -4.54
N ILE A 19 3.40 7.22 -5.86
CA ILE A 19 3.32 6.14 -6.86
C ILE A 19 4.44 5.11 -6.64
N TYR A 20 5.65 5.54 -6.29
CA TYR A 20 6.76 4.64 -5.98
C TYR A 20 6.43 3.69 -4.81
N LEU A 21 5.82 4.22 -3.74
CA LEU A 21 5.45 3.42 -2.58
C LEU A 21 4.27 2.48 -2.89
N ILE A 22 3.29 2.94 -3.65
CA ILE A 22 2.15 2.11 -4.09
C ILE A 22 2.64 0.91 -4.88
N HIS A 23 3.51 1.13 -5.89
CA HIS A 23 4.07 0.03 -6.67
C HIS A 23 4.91 -0.92 -5.81
N LEU A 24 5.69 -0.40 -4.85
CA LEU A 24 6.45 -1.24 -3.94
C LEU A 24 5.53 -2.15 -3.12
N THR A 25 4.42 -1.62 -2.59
CA THR A 25 3.46 -2.40 -1.81
C THR A 25 2.71 -3.42 -2.66
N ASP A 26 2.39 -3.12 -3.92
CA ASP A 26 1.76 -4.08 -4.84
C ASP A 26 2.64 -5.31 -5.09
N TRP A 27 3.93 -5.08 -5.33
CA TRP A 27 4.90 -6.18 -5.49
C TRP A 27 5.04 -7.02 -4.22
N VAL A 28 5.00 -6.38 -3.05
CA VAL A 28 4.99 -7.08 -1.75
C VAL A 28 3.73 -7.94 -1.60
N SER A 29 2.56 -7.44 -1.99
CA SER A 29 1.30 -8.21 -1.99
C SER A 29 1.39 -9.45 -2.89
N VAL A 30 1.98 -9.33 -4.09
CA VAL A 30 2.22 -10.48 -4.98
C VAL A 30 3.18 -11.49 -4.36
N LEU A 31 4.27 -11.02 -3.73
CA LEU A 31 5.24 -11.89 -3.06
C LEU A 31 4.63 -12.62 -1.85
N LEU A 32 3.74 -11.97 -1.10
CA LEU A 32 3.01 -12.57 0.02
C LEU A 32 2.01 -13.63 -0.47
N LYS A 33 1.31 -13.37 -1.59
CA LYS A 33 0.39 -14.33 -2.22
C LYS A 33 1.10 -15.63 -2.62
N ARG A 34 2.34 -15.54 -3.11
CA ARG A 34 3.17 -16.71 -3.45
C ARG A 34 3.55 -17.57 -2.24
N LYS A 35 3.44 -17.03 -1.01
CA LYS A 35 3.64 -17.77 0.25
C LYS A 35 2.36 -18.39 0.81
N GLN A 36 1.27 -18.46 0.04
CA GLN A 36 -0.06 -18.94 0.47
C GLN A 36 -0.65 -18.18 1.68
N ILE A 37 -0.07 -17.02 2.01
CA ILE A 37 -0.74 -16.05 2.87
C ILE A 37 -1.77 -15.41 1.96
N ASP A 38 -3.05 -15.71 2.21
CA ASP A 38 -4.16 -15.20 1.40
C ASP A 38 -4.01 -13.68 1.31
N ALA A 39 -3.52 -13.22 0.16
CA ALA A 39 -3.30 -11.81 -0.13
C ALA A 39 -4.65 -11.20 -0.48
N THR A 40 -5.60 -11.33 0.45
CA THR A 40 -6.98 -10.84 0.35
C THR A 40 -6.98 -9.33 0.55
N GLU A 41 -6.36 -8.71 -0.44
CA GLU A 41 -6.53 -7.39 -0.99
C GLU A 41 -8.03 -7.06 -1.14
N VAL A 42 -8.72 -6.79 -0.04
CA VAL A 42 -10.09 -6.25 -0.08
C VAL A 42 -10.30 -5.24 1.06
N ILE A 43 -9.74 -5.48 2.24
CA ILE A 43 -10.04 -4.66 3.44
C ILE A 43 -9.45 -3.24 3.34
N ILE A 44 -8.20 -3.10 2.88
CA ILE A 44 -7.52 -1.79 2.86
C ILE A 44 -8.08 -0.89 1.74
N ILE A 45 -8.37 -1.43 0.55
CA ILE A 45 -8.98 -0.68 -0.55
C ILE A 45 -10.39 -0.21 -0.18
N ASN A 46 -11.19 -1.06 0.47
CA ASN A 46 -12.51 -0.67 0.95
C ASN A 46 -12.43 0.38 2.06
N HIS A 47 -11.44 0.27 2.95
CA HIS A 47 -11.19 1.28 3.98
C HIS A 47 -10.83 2.63 3.35
N LEU A 48 -9.87 2.67 2.42
CA LEU A 48 -9.45 3.89 1.72
C LEU A 48 -10.60 4.51 0.90
N LYS A 49 -11.42 3.70 0.23
CA LYS A 49 -12.64 4.18 -0.46
C LYS A 49 -13.66 4.77 0.52
N GLY A 50 -13.82 4.17 1.69
CA GLY A 50 -14.70 4.69 2.76
C GLY A 50 -14.22 6.03 3.29
N GLU A 51 -12.92 6.17 3.56
CA GLU A 51 -12.33 7.43 4.02
C GLU A 51 -12.43 8.53 2.95
N CYS A 52 -12.19 8.23 1.66
CA CYS A 52 -12.40 9.20 0.57
C CYS A 52 -13.85 9.67 0.44
N ARG A 53 -14.84 8.83 0.81
CA ARG A 53 -16.25 9.24 0.76
C ARG A 53 -16.60 10.25 1.85
N LYS A 54 -15.97 10.17 3.03
CA LYS A 54 -16.19 11.10 4.15
C LYS A 54 -15.79 12.54 3.85
N TYR A 55 -14.90 12.76 2.88
CA TYR A 55 -14.46 14.10 2.47
C TYR A 55 -15.32 14.72 1.35
N ASN A 56 -16.32 14.01 0.84
CA ASN A 56 -17.23 14.48 -0.23
C ASN A 56 -18.67 14.73 0.24
N GLU A 57 -18.89 14.84 1.55
CA GLU A 57 -20.12 15.34 2.21
C GLU A 57 -19.78 16.63 2.99
#